data_AF-A0A954XKI3-F1
#
_entry.id   AF-A0A954XKI3-F1
#
_cell.length_a   1.000
_cell.length_b   1.000
_cell.length_c   1.000
_cell.angle_alpha   90.00
_cell.angle_beta   90.00
_cell.angle_gamma   90.00
#
_symmetry.space_group_name_H-M   'P 1'
#
loop_
_entity.id
_entity.type
_entity.pdbx_description
1 polymer ?
#
loop_
_entity_poly.entity_id
_entity_poly.type
_entity_poly.pdbx_seq_one_letter_code
_entity_poly.pdbx_strand_id
1 'polypeptide(L)'
;RTQSAAQVRLADIAVRWKPDGEWFGSAAYDLEPAGRKQCAFQAPADCRIINAVVDDLPVRVIPQPTGGFAIPLGSRDLPQRIEIVFTCDGQWQGKMERSTSFVAPMPIDIPVERTLWTVIGEPSDMARRPQLPGTVSAVRQEAYRLESVSSLIDLAADVAAESGGAELDNWYRRWSQRLARSQSRLDRWASASTLDPTSSTDSADAANSANSADTFDLSTFLEMVRTKQNAISERLRVGEATEPQETHGHWVDLTDVTLTACGLAELEESDAPSTATVARAMFVGARERMEFRYESRAVSQFWQRVALMLVIGGLLLTLAMLRSHVPLGEWCARWPYLFGVLAGLAWWLWLPPSFLGWVIVAISMIGAVRLPAASQRWPRVTEHGTTVIRNGG
;
A
#
# COMPACT_ATOMS: atom_id res chain seq x y z
N ARG A 1 20.68 15.17 38.57
CA ARG A 1 20.06 14.98 37.24
C ARG A 1 18.92 13.98 37.43
N THR A 2 17.69 14.36 37.12
CA THR A 2 16.57 13.40 37.01
C THR A 2 16.93 12.45 35.86
N GLN A 3 17.14 11.18 36.18
CA GLN A 3 17.43 10.15 35.18
C GLN A 3 16.22 10.10 34.24
N SER A 4 16.41 10.46 32.97
CA SER A 4 15.35 10.35 31.96
C SER A 4 14.88 8.91 31.91
N ALA A 5 13.57 8.68 31.81
CA ALA A 5 13.06 7.33 31.61
C ALA A 5 13.38 6.87 30.17
N ALA A 6 13.49 5.55 29.97
CA ALA A 6 13.66 5.01 28.62
C ALA A 6 12.48 5.45 27.75
N GLN A 7 12.75 5.85 26.51
CA GLN A 7 11.72 6.36 25.60
C GLN A 7 12.07 6.02 24.16
N VAL A 8 11.06 5.63 23.37
CA VAL A 8 11.20 5.55 21.91
C VAL A 8 10.71 6.87 21.32
N ARG A 9 11.60 7.61 20.66
CA ARG A 9 11.26 8.87 19.97
C ARG A 9 10.44 8.61 18.71
N LEU A 10 10.82 7.59 17.97
CA LEU A 10 10.18 7.24 16.70
C LEU A 10 10.09 5.73 16.54
N ALA A 11 8.87 5.24 16.30
CA ALA A 11 8.61 3.90 15.78
C ALA A 11 8.25 4.03 14.29
N ASP A 12 9.14 3.66 13.39
CA ASP A 12 8.95 3.70 11.93
C ASP A 12 8.69 2.30 11.39
N ILE A 13 7.45 2.05 10.99
CA ILE A 13 6.95 0.74 10.62
C ILE A 13 6.62 0.76 9.14
N ALA A 14 7.22 -0.16 8.40
CA ALA A 14 6.94 -0.38 7.00
C ALA A 14 6.47 -1.82 6.80
N VAL A 15 5.35 -2.00 6.11
CA VAL A 15 4.82 -3.31 5.75
C VAL A 15 4.59 -3.37 4.24
N ARG A 16 4.94 -4.49 3.64
CA ARG A 16 4.58 -4.83 2.26
C ARG A 16 3.69 -6.04 2.27
N TRP A 17 2.54 -5.89 1.63
CA TRP A 17 1.52 -6.92 1.51
C TRP A 17 1.56 -7.56 0.12
N LYS A 18 1.43 -8.88 0.08
CA LYS A 18 1.35 -9.69 -1.14
C LYS A 18 -0.10 -10.09 -1.45
N PRO A 19 -0.43 -10.39 -2.72
CA PRO A 19 -1.77 -10.84 -3.10
C PRO A 19 -2.24 -12.15 -2.45
N ASP A 20 -1.32 -12.99 -1.95
CA ASP A 20 -1.60 -14.25 -1.28
C ASP A 20 -2.09 -14.09 0.17
N GLY A 21 -2.07 -12.86 0.71
CA GLY A 21 -2.45 -12.55 2.09
C GLY A 21 -1.27 -12.51 3.05
N GLU A 22 -0.09 -13.03 2.66
CA GLU A 22 1.12 -12.86 3.44
C GLU A 22 1.58 -11.40 3.38
N TRP A 23 2.22 -10.96 4.45
CA TRP A 23 2.90 -9.68 4.44
C TRP A 23 4.16 -9.73 5.30
N PHE A 24 5.11 -8.91 4.91
CA PHE A 24 6.40 -8.77 5.56
C PHE A 24 6.58 -7.33 5.99
N GLY A 25 7.26 -7.15 7.10
CA GLY A 25 7.44 -5.84 7.71
C GLY A 25 8.84 -5.62 8.25
N SER A 26 9.18 -4.35 8.34
CA SER A 26 10.31 -3.83 9.10
C SER A 26 9.76 -2.80 10.09
N ALA A 27 10.19 -2.89 11.34
CA ALA A 27 9.87 -1.92 12.37
C ALA A 27 11.17 -1.42 12.99
N ALA A 28 11.39 -0.11 12.91
CA ALA A 28 12.56 0.55 13.43
C ALA A 28 12.20 1.47 14.61
N TYR A 29 12.96 1.41 15.69
CA TYR A 29 12.72 2.16 16.92
C TYR A 29 13.96 2.96 17.28
N ASP A 30 13.82 4.28 17.25
CA ASP A 30 14.83 5.23 17.72
C ASP A 30 14.68 5.36 19.25
N LEU A 31 15.51 4.62 19.99
CA LEU A 31 15.40 4.39 21.45
C LEU A 31 16.43 5.19 22.25
N GLU A 32 15.97 5.85 23.31
CA GLU A 32 16.78 6.30 24.44
C GLU A 32 16.81 5.21 25.53
N PRO A 33 17.95 4.55 25.79
CA PRO A 33 17.98 3.37 26.66
C PRO A 33 17.77 3.67 28.15
N ALA A 34 18.18 4.86 28.61
CA ALA A 34 18.13 5.26 30.02
C ALA A 34 18.73 4.22 30.99
N GLY A 35 19.91 3.69 30.68
CA GLY A 35 20.60 2.71 31.50
C GLY A 35 20.15 1.24 31.29
N ARG A 36 19.14 0.99 30.46
CA ARG A 36 18.68 -0.38 30.14
C ARG A 36 19.73 -1.13 29.35
N LYS A 37 19.80 -2.45 29.58
CA LYS A 37 20.69 -3.38 28.84
C LYS A 37 19.96 -4.13 27.73
N GLN A 38 18.63 -4.13 27.77
CA GLN A 38 17.79 -4.83 26.81
C GLN A 38 16.45 -4.11 26.71
N CYS A 39 15.82 -4.22 25.54
CA CYS A 39 14.48 -3.74 25.27
C CYS A 39 13.57 -4.95 25.01
N ALA A 40 12.46 -5.06 25.73
CA ALA A 40 11.47 -6.11 25.53
C ALA A 40 10.43 -5.67 24.50
N PHE A 41 9.98 -6.59 23.66
CA PHE A 41 9.02 -6.40 22.60
C PHE A 41 7.93 -7.46 22.66
N GLN A 42 6.69 -7.04 22.47
CA GLN A 42 5.57 -7.92 22.22
C GLN A 42 5.57 -8.25 20.73
N ALA A 43 5.67 -9.54 20.39
CA ALA A 43 5.42 -9.99 19.02
C ALA A 43 3.92 -10.26 18.86
N PRO A 44 3.28 -9.84 17.75
CA PRO A 44 1.93 -10.27 17.44
C PRO A 44 1.88 -11.80 17.26
N ALA A 45 0.75 -12.43 17.61
CA ALA A 45 0.62 -13.89 17.66
C ALA A 45 0.81 -14.59 16.31
N ASP A 46 0.51 -13.88 15.23
CA ASP A 46 0.61 -14.31 13.83
C ASP A 46 1.94 -13.92 13.17
N CYS A 47 2.86 -13.30 13.91
CA CYS A 47 4.12 -12.79 13.39
C CYS A 47 5.34 -13.59 13.85
N ARG A 48 6.25 -13.83 12.92
CA ARG A 48 7.56 -14.44 13.16
C ARG A 48 8.67 -13.41 12.91
N ILE A 49 9.56 -13.28 13.87
CA ILE A 49 10.76 -12.44 13.74
C ILE A 49 11.79 -13.17 12.87
N ILE A 50 12.25 -12.50 11.82
CA ILE A 50 13.25 -13.00 10.88
C ILE A 50 14.64 -12.54 11.32
N ASN A 51 14.79 -11.25 11.62
CA ASN A 51 16.06 -10.65 11.99
C ASN A 51 15.86 -9.47 12.95
N ALA A 52 16.87 -9.18 13.76
CA ALA A 52 16.93 -7.99 14.57
C ALA A 52 18.34 -7.38 14.52
N VAL A 53 18.41 -6.06 14.46
CA VAL A 53 19.64 -5.29 14.34
C VAL A 53 19.60 -4.13 15.35
N VAL A 54 20.72 -3.82 15.98
CA VAL A 54 20.88 -2.64 16.86
C VAL A 54 22.07 -1.84 16.36
N ASP A 55 21.81 -0.61 15.93
CA ASP A 55 22.81 0.26 15.29
C ASP A 55 23.64 -0.46 14.23
N ASP A 56 22.94 -1.11 13.31
CA ASP A 56 23.52 -1.79 12.14
C ASP A 56 24.33 -3.06 12.47
N LEU A 57 24.29 -3.50 13.73
CA LEU A 57 24.88 -4.74 14.19
C LEU A 57 23.79 -5.80 14.42
N PRO A 58 23.88 -6.99 13.79
CA PRO A 58 22.91 -8.04 14.00
C PRO A 58 22.96 -8.53 15.45
N VAL A 59 21.78 -8.73 16.04
CA VAL A 59 21.65 -9.14 17.44
C VAL A 59 20.80 -10.39 17.57
N ARG A 60 21.12 -11.21 18.56
CA ARG A 60 20.31 -12.38 18.90
C ARG A 60 19.09 -11.97 19.70
N VAL A 61 17.92 -12.34 19.18
CA VAL A 61 16.64 -12.18 19.87
C VAL A 61 16.51 -13.20 21.01
N ILE A 62 16.13 -12.76 22.20
CA ILE A 62 15.98 -13.59 23.40
C ILE A 62 14.49 -13.80 23.69
N PRO A 63 13.92 -15.00 23.51
CA PRO A 63 12.50 -15.23 23.79
C PRO A 63 12.15 -14.99 25.26
N GLN A 64 10.96 -14.43 25.52
CA GLN A 64 10.46 -14.15 26.87
C GLN A 64 9.37 -15.13 27.31
N PRO A 65 9.28 -15.51 28.61
CA PRO A 65 8.28 -16.47 29.10
C PRO A 65 6.83 -16.03 28.93
N THR A 66 6.58 -14.72 28.97
CA THR A 66 5.24 -14.10 28.86
C THR A 66 4.75 -13.96 27.43
N GLY A 67 5.45 -14.54 26.46
CA GLY A 67 5.32 -14.17 25.06
C GLY A 67 6.18 -12.95 24.73
N GLY A 68 6.49 -12.79 23.44
CA GLY A 68 7.41 -11.76 22.97
C GLY A 68 8.88 -12.14 23.11
N PHE A 69 9.73 -11.12 23.04
CA PHE A 69 11.18 -11.29 23.01
C PHE A 69 11.91 -10.05 23.52
N ALA A 70 13.19 -10.19 23.87
CA ALA A 70 14.06 -9.09 24.23
C ALA A 70 15.22 -8.98 23.25
N ILE A 71 15.63 -7.74 23.00
CA ILE A 71 16.77 -7.38 22.18
C ILE A 71 17.83 -6.75 23.10
N PRO A 72 19.07 -7.31 23.16
CA PRO A 72 20.16 -6.68 23.90
C PRO A 72 20.58 -5.36 23.24
N LEU A 73 20.87 -4.36 24.07
CA LEU A 73 21.35 -3.06 23.63
C LEU A 73 22.89 -3.03 23.66
N GLY A 74 23.49 -2.36 22.67
CA GLY A 74 24.94 -2.17 22.59
C GLY A 74 25.46 -1.13 23.57
N SER A 75 24.72 -0.03 23.75
CA SER A 75 25.01 1.01 24.74
C SER A 75 23.91 1.10 25.80
N ARG A 76 24.23 1.63 26.97
CA ARG A 76 23.25 1.91 28.04
C ARG A 76 22.88 3.38 28.10
N ASP A 77 23.71 4.22 27.53
CA ASP A 77 23.67 5.66 27.73
C ASP A 77 23.40 6.39 26.41
N LEU A 78 23.91 5.85 25.29
CA LEU A 78 23.71 6.45 23.97
C LEU A 78 22.40 5.98 23.31
N PRO A 79 21.70 6.88 22.59
CA PRO A 79 20.56 6.52 21.77
C PRO A 79 20.89 5.43 20.75
N GLN A 80 19.98 4.51 20.48
CA GLN A 80 20.21 3.39 19.55
C GLN A 80 19.00 3.18 18.68
N ARG A 81 19.22 2.75 17.44
CA ARG A 81 18.15 2.32 16.54
C ARG A 81 18.05 0.80 16.56
N ILE A 82 16.89 0.31 16.96
CA ILE A 82 16.55 -1.12 16.90
C ILE A 82 15.74 -1.35 15.65
N GLU A 83 16.18 -2.24 14.75
CA GLU A 83 15.41 -2.64 13.58
C GLU A 83 15.00 -4.10 13.68
N ILE A 84 13.73 -4.38 13.42
CA ILE A 84 13.14 -5.71 13.52
C ILE A 84 12.50 -6.04 12.19
N VAL A 85 12.97 -7.10 11.53
CA VAL A 85 12.37 -7.64 10.31
C VAL A 85 11.51 -8.83 10.69
N PHE A 86 10.28 -8.84 10.20
CA PHE A 86 9.28 -9.84 10.56
C PHE A 86 8.37 -10.19 9.39
N THR A 87 7.74 -11.36 9.47
CA THR A 87 6.71 -11.82 8.53
C THR A 87 5.51 -12.26 9.33
N CYS A 88 4.31 -12.07 8.78
CA CYS A 88 3.10 -12.52 9.46
C CYS A 88 2.19 -13.28 8.50
N ASP A 89 1.59 -14.33 9.03
CA ASP A 89 0.67 -15.17 8.31
C ASP A 89 -0.71 -14.49 8.36
N GLY A 90 -0.92 -13.55 7.46
CA GLY A 90 -2.19 -12.85 7.34
C GLY A 90 -3.27 -13.80 6.83
N GLN A 91 -4.21 -14.19 7.68
CA GLN A 91 -5.47 -14.73 7.18
C GLN A 91 -6.29 -13.57 6.61
N TRP A 92 -6.17 -13.35 5.29
CA TRP A 92 -7.09 -12.47 4.60
C TRP A 92 -8.50 -13.04 4.80
N GLN A 93 -9.31 -12.38 5.63
CA GLN A 93 -10.68 -12.77 5.93
C GLN A 93 -11.60 -12.42 4.74
N GLY A 94 -11.34 -13.06 3.59
CA GLY A 94 -12.24 -13.15 2.45
C GLY A 94 -12.55 -11.87 1.69
N LYS A 95 -12.98 -12.05 0.43
CA LYS A 95 -13.33 -11.02 -0.56
C LYS A 95 -14.40 -9.99 -0.14
N MET A 96 -15.04 -10.14 1.03
CA MET A 96 -16.12 -9.25 1.46
C MET A 96 -15.69 -8.23 2.52
N GLU A 97 -14.66 -8.52 3.33
CA GLU A 97 -14.28 -7.62 4.41
C GLU A 97 -13.37 -6.51 3.87
N ARG A 98 -13.86 -5.27 3.94
CA ARG A 98 -13.23 -4.08 3.31
C ARG A 98 -12.04 -3.54 4.10
N SER A 99 -11.55 -4.29 5.08
CA SER A 99 -10.51 -3.87 5.99
C SER A 99 -9.52 -4.99 6.25
N THR A 100 -8.23 -4.68 6.10
CA THR A 100 -7.12 -5.52 6.56
C THR A 100 -6.46 -4.81 7.73
N SER A 101 -6.13 -5.53 8.81
CA SER A 101 -5.34 -4.95 9.90
C SER A 101 -3.90 -5.44 9.82
N PHE A 102 -2.96 -4.50 9.78
CA PHE A 102 -1.54 -4.78 9.96
C PHE A 102 -1.17 -4.60 11.42
N VAL A 103 -0.32 -5.47 11.93
CA VAL A 103 0.23 -5.41 13.29
C VAL A 103 1.74 -5.25 13.19
N ALA A 104 2.42 -4.88 14.26
CA ALA A 104 3.89 -4.86 14.28
C ALA A 104 4.36 -5.20 15.69
N PRO A 105 5.60 -5.68 15.85
CA PRO A 105 6.22 -5.73 17.16
C PRO A 105 6.10 -4.36 17.86
N MET A 106 5.99 -4.35 19.18
CA MET A 106 5.94 -3.09 19.94
C MET A 106 6.75 -3.22 21.23
N PRO A 107 7.48 -2.17 21.63
CA PRO A 107 8.24 -2.21 22.88
C PRO A 107 7.28 -2.30 24.08
N ILE A 108 7.65 -3.10 25.07
CA ILE A 108 6.90 -3.29 26.32
C ILE A 108 7.46 -2.35 27.38
N ASP A 109 6.59 -1.63 28.10
CA ASP A 109 6.94 -0.71 29.18
C ASP A 109 7.94 0.40 28.81
N ILE A 110 7.92 0.83 27.54
CA ILE A 110 8.66 1.98 27.05
C ILE A 110 7.70 2.88 26.26
N PRO A 111 7.49 4.14 26.68
CA PRO A 111 6.64 5.05 25.95
C PRO A 111 7.19 5.32 24.55
N VAL A 112 6.31 5.29 23.55
CA VAL A 112 6.60 5.70 22.18
C VAL A 112 6.03 7.09 21.98
N GLU A 113 6.85 8.05 21.55
CA GLU A 113 6.42 9.42 21.29
C GLU A 113 5.65 9.54 19.97
N ARG A 114 6.17 8.91 18.91
CA ARG A 114 5.57 8.99 17.57
C ARG A 114 5.69 7.64 16.86
N THR A 115 4.63 7.28 16.13
CA THR A 115 4.62 6.11 15.25
C THR A 115 4.36 6.53 13.80
N LEU A 116 5.22 6.12 12.88
CA LEU A 116 5.03 6.24 11.43
C LEU A 116 4.67 4.87 10.88
N TRP A 117 3.69 4.85 9.98
CA TRP A 117 3.29 3.66 9.24
C TRP A 117 3.45 3.90 7.75
N THR A 118 4.06 2.94 7.06
CA THR A 118 4.15 2.85 5.61
C THR A 118 3.60 1.50 5.17
N VAL A 119 2.48 1.50 4.44
CA VAL A 119 1.89 0.28 3.88
C VAL A 119 2.10 0.30 2.38
N ILE A 120 2.70 -0.76 1.85
CA ILE A 120 2.93 -0.93 0.42
C ILE A 120 2.12 -2.13 -0.06
N GLY A 121 1.27 -1.90 -1.06
CA GLY A 121 0.47 -2.95 -1.70
C GLY A 121 0.64 -2.95 -3.21
N GLU A 122 0.30 -4.09 -3.82
CA GLU A 122 0.27 -4.19 -5.27
C GLU A 122 -0.89 -3.37 -5.90
N PRO A 123 -0.68 -2.81 -7.10
CA PRO A 123 -1.64 -1.92 -7.77
C PRO A 123 -2.98 -2.58 -8.09
N SER A 124 -2.96 -3.88 -8.38
CA SER A 124 -4.15 -4.65 -8.74
C SER A 124 -5.19 -4.69 -7.63
N ASP A 125 -4.74 -4.62 -6.38
CA ASP A 125 -5.59 -4.77 -5.20
C ASP A 125 -5.99 -3.42 -4.58
N MET A 126 -5.20 -2.36 -4.81
CA MET A 126 -5.41 -1.03 -4.24
C MET A 126 -5.85 0.00 -5.28
N ALA A 127 -7.01 -0.21 -5.90
CA ALA A 127 -7.50 0.68 -6.94
C ALA A 127 -7.91 2.09 -6.47
N ARG A 128 -7.91 2.36 -5.16
CA ARG A 128 -8.16 3.68 -4.58
C ARG A 128 -7.17 3.94 -3.45
N ARG A 129 -6.79 5.22 -3.31
CA ARG A 129 -5.96 5.69 -2.19
C ARG A 129 -6.60 5.23 -0.89
N PRO A 130 -5.90 4.46 -0.07
CA PRO A 130 -6.43 4.03 1.20
C PRO A 130 -6.68 5.21 2.10
N GLN A 131 -7.81 5.16 2.79
CA GLN A 131 -8.14 6.14 3.81
C GLN A 131 -7.52 5.67 5.11
N LEU A 132 -6.39 6.26 5.47
CA LEU A 132 -5.73 6.02 6.74
C LEU A 132 -6.00 7.19 7.68
N PRO A 133 -6.42 6.94 8.94
CA PRO A 133 -6.39 8.00 9.95
C PRO A 133 -4.94 8.50 10.08
N GLY A 134 -4.76 9.81 10.14
CA GLY A 134 -3.43 10.43 10.22
C GLY A 134 -2.62 10.30 8.93
N THR A 135 -3.25 10.27 7.76
CA THR A 135 -2.55 10.23 6.46
C THR A 135 -1.53 11.38 6.37
N VAL A 136 -0.29 11.06 6.00
CA VAL A 136 0.79 12.04 5.79
C VAL A 136 1.42 11.89 4.42
N SER A 137 1.94 12.99 3.86
CA SER A 137 2.72 12.95 2.62
C SER A 137 4.07 12.26 2.85
N ALA A 138 4.69 11.76 1.77
CA ALA A 138 6.04 11.18 1.83
C ALA A 138 7.08 12.16 2.39
N VAL A 139 7.03 13.42 1.91
CA VAL A 139 7.90 14.51 2.38
C VAL A 139 7.77 14.73 3.88
N ARG A 140 6.54 14.78 4.40
CA ARG A 140 6.32 15.02 5.82
C ARG A 140 6.73 13.83 6.69
N GLN A 141 6.48 12.62 6.22
CA GLN A 141 6.94 11.41 6.90
C GLN A 141 8.47 11.42 7.05
N GLU A 142 9.19 11.80 6.00
CA GLU A 142 10.65 11.92 6.06
C GLU A 142 11.13 13.08 6.92
N ALA A 143 10.42 14.21 6.92
CA ALA A 143 10.72 15.31 7.83
C ALA A 143 10.65 14.85 9.30
N TYR A 144 9.68 14.00 9.66
CA TYR A 144 9.62 13.41 11.00
C TYR A 144 10.78 12.45 11.30
N ARG A 145 11.28 11.71 10.30
CA ARG A 145 12.49 10.89 10.47
C ARG A 145 13.72 11.77 10.69
N LEU A 146 13.87 12.83 9.90
CA LEU A 146 14.96 13.78 10.05
C LEU A 146 14.95 14.47 11.42
N GLU A 147 13.77 14.90 11.88
CA GLU A 147 13.57 15.50 13.20
C GLU A 147 13.98 14.53 14.32
N SER A 148 13.53 13.27 14.26
CA SER A 148 13.90 12.23 15.23
C SER A 148 15.42 12.07 15.32
N VAL A 149 16.08 11.85 14.17
CA VAL A 149 17.54 11.68 14.09
C VAL A 149 18.27 12.90 14.63
N SER A 150 17.87 14.11 14.24
CA SER A 150 18.48 15.35 14.75
C SER A 150 18.32 15.48 16.26
N SER A 151 17.15 15.15 16.81
CA SER A 151 16.88 15.25 18.25
C SER A 151 17.74 14.29 19.08
N LEU A 152 17.98 13.07 18.57
CA LEU A 152 18.84 12.10 19.24
C LEU A 152 20.31 12.49 19.17
N ILE A 153 20.72 13.15 18.08
CA ILE A 153 22.07 13.70 17.97
C ILE A 153 22.30 14.82 18.99
N ASP A 154 21.33 15.72 19.13
CA ASP A 154 21.37 16.79 20.14
C ASP A 154 21.48 16.19 21.56
N LEU A 155 20.69 15.17 21.87
CA LEU A 155 20.68 14.53 23.20
C LEU A 155 22.01 13.84 23.52
N ALA A 156 22.60 13.12 22.56
CA ALA A 156 23.84 12.41 22.80
C ALA A 156 25.02 13.36 23.05
N ALA A 157 25.00 14.58 22.52
CA ALA A 157 26.01 15.59 22.82
C ALA A 157 26.04 15.96 24.31
N ASP A 158 24.91 15.88 25.01
CA ASP A 158 24.83 16.11 26.47
C ASP A 158 25.37 14.91 27.28
N VAL A 159 25.28 13.70 26.73
CA VAL A 159 25.75 12.43 27.35
C VAL A 159 27.22 12.12 27.01
N ALA A 160 27.73 12.69 25.92
CA ALA A 160 29.08 12.51 25.39
C ALA A 160 30.18 12.72 26.44
N ALA A 161 29.99 13.64 27.40
CA ALA A 161 30.95 13.91 28.45
C ALA A 161 31.24 12.72 29.38
N GLU A 162 30.34 11.73 29.42
CA GLU A 162 30.43 10.55 30.31
C GLU A 162 30.79 9.26 29.56
N SER A 163 30.69 9.25 28.23
CA SER A 163 30.94 8.09 27.38
C SER A 163 32.39 8.04 26.90
N GLY A 164 32.94 6.86 26.65
CA GLY A 164 34.29 6.72 26.08
C GLY A 164 34.34 7.24 24.64
N GLY A 165 35.38 8.02 24.29
CA GLY A 165 35.48 8.69 22.97
C GLY A 165 35.26 7.75 21.78
N ALA A 166 35.89 6.57 21.78
CA ALA A 166 35.74 5.60 20.68
C ALA A 166 34.31 5.04 20.51
N GLU A 167 33.52 4.93 21.59
CA GLU A 167 32.11 4.51 21.50
C GLU A 167 31.28 5.63 20.88
N LEU A 168 31.51 6.87 21.33
CA LEU A 168 30.84 8.06 20.83
C LEU A 168 31.13 8.32 19.35
N ASP A 169 32.37 8.16 18.89
CA ASP A 169 32.76 8.38 17.49
C ASP A 169 32.08 7.37 16.55
N ASN A 170 32.09 6.10 16.94
CA ASN A 170 31.44 5.04 16.19
C ASN A 170 29.92 5.26 16.12
N TRP A 171 29.33 5.65 17.23
CA TRP A 171 27.93 6.00 17.33
C TRP A 171 27.59 7.20 16.41
N TYR A 172 28.32 8.32 16.55
CA TYR A 172 28.07 9.54 15.79
C TYR A 172 28.22 9.34 14.29
N ARG A 173 29.19 8.53 13.85
CA ARG A 173 29.36 8.17 12.44
C ARG A 173 28.11 7.52 11.85
N ARG A 174 27.48 6.58 12.54
CA ARG A 174 26.26 5.89 12.05
C ARG A 174 25.06 6.85 11.99
N TRP A 175 24.87 7.65 13.03
CA TRP A 175 23.76 8.60 13.10
C TRP A 175 23.90 9.75 12.10
N SER A 176 25.11 10.26 11.87
CA SER A 176 25.36 11.29 10.85
C SER A 176 25.13 10.78 9.42
N GLN A 177 25.48 9.51 9.13
CA GLN A 177 25.14 8.87 7.86
C GLN A 177 23.62 8.79 7.65
N ARG A 178 22.87 8.38 8.67
CA ARG A 178 21.39 8.33 8.61
C ARG A 178 20.79 9.72 8.36
N LEU A 179 21.30 10.73 9.05
CA LEU A 179 20.90 12.13 8.86
C LEU A 179 21.13 12.58 7.40
N ALA A 180 22.32 12.33 6.86
CA ALA A 180 22.68 12.70 5.49
C ALA A 180 21.79 12.01 4.44
N ARG A 181 21.42 10.73 4.64
CA ARG A 181 20.49 10.03 3.75
C ARG A 181 19.08 10.61 3.80
N SER A 182 18.61 10.98 4.99
CA SER A 182 17.30 11.60 5.16
C SER A 182 17.24 12.98 4.47
N GLN A 183 18.29 13.79 4.62
CA GLN A 183 18.44 15.06 3.91
C GLN A 183 18.44 14.85 2.38
N SER A 184 19.20 13.87 1.89
CA SER A 184 19.27 13.55 0.46
C SER A 184 17.91 13.12 -0.12
N ARG A 185 17.07 12.40 0.64
CA ARG A 185 15.69 12.08 0.23
C ARG A 185 14.82 13.33 0.12
N LEU A 186 14.90 14.23 1.10
CA LEU A 186 14.14 15.48 1.08
C LEU A 186 14.57 16.41 -0.07
N ASP A 187 15.89 16.54 -0.30
CA ASP A 187 16.44 17.35 -1.40
C ASP A 187 15.99 16.81 -2.77
N ARG A 188 15.88 15.48 -2.94
CA ARG A 188 15.32 14.86 -4.15
C ARG A 188 13.86 15.26 -4.39
N TRP A 189 13.00 15.23 -3.36
CA TRP A 189 11.60 15.66 -3.54
C TRP A 189 11.45 17.16 -3.76
N ALA A 190 12.28 17.99 -3.12
CA ALA A 190 12.30 19.42 -3.36
C ALA A 190 12.65 19.72 -4.83
N SER A 191 13.63 18.99 -5.38
CA SER A 191 14.05 19.09 -6.78
C SER A 191 12.94 18.60 -7.74
N ALA A 192 12.30 17.46 -7.44
CA ALA A 192 11.22 16.91 -8.25
C ALA A 192 9.98 17.83 -8.29
N SER A 193 9.68 18.52 -7.19
CA SER A 193 8.53 19.44 -7.10
C SER A 193 8.72 20.73 -7.91
N THR A 194 9.98 21.09 -8.23
CA THR A 194 10.30 22.33 -8.97
C THR A 194 10.15 22.16 -10.49
N LEU A 195 10.23 20.92 -10.98
CA LEU A 195 10.36 20.65 -12.42
C LEU A 195 9.05 20.57 -13.20
N ASP A 196 7.87 20.58 -12.56
CA ASP A 196 6.61 20.42 -13.29
C ASP A 196 5.44 21.33 -12.84
N PRO A 197 5.59 22.67 -12.93
CA PRO A 197 4.46 23.59 -12.71
C PRO A 197 3.45 23.60 -13.87
N THR A 198 3.75 23.01 -15.04
CA THR A 198 2.98 23.21 -16.28
C THR A 198 2.05 22.07 -16.69
N SER A 199 2.08 20.90 -16.03
CA SER A 199 1.29 19.72 -16.46
C SER A 199 -0.14 19.60 -15.86
N SER A 200 -0.63 20.60 -15.11
CA SER A 200 -1.80 20.42 -14.22
C SER A 200 -3.19 20.87 -14.74
N THR A 201 -3.38 21.17 -16.02
CA THR A 201 -4.64 21.80 -16.48
C THR A 201 -5.88 20.88 -16.54
N ASP A 202 -5.77 19.54 -16.48
CA ASP A 202 -6.91 18.65 -16.74
C ASP A 202 -7.33 17.71 -15.58
N SER A 203 -6.82 17.91 -14.36
CA SER A 203 -7.10 17.04 -13.19
C SER A 203 -7.78 17.80 -12.02
N ALA A 204 -8.91 18.45 -12.32
CA ALA A 204 -9.66 19.30 -11.37
C ALA A 204 -10.23 18.55 -10.13
N ASP A 205 -10.29 17.21 -10.14
CA ASP A 205 -10.92 16.44 -9.05
C ASP A 205 -9.93 15.95 -7.96
N ALA A 206 -8.61 16.05 -8.18
CA ALA A 206 -7.61 15.61 -7.19
C ALA A 206 -7.11 16.74 -6.26
N ALA A 207 -7.34 18.00 -6.63
CA ALA A 207 -6.84 19.17 -5.92
C ALA A 207 -7.73 19.65 -4.77
N ASN A 208 -8.98 19.16 -4.66
CA ASN A 208 -9.98 19.73 -3.74
C ASN A 208 -10.09 19.08 -2.35
N SER A 209 -9.23 18.12 -1.99
CA SER A 209 -9.32 17.43 -0.68
C SER A 209 -8.06 17.45 0.17
N ALA A 210 -7.00 18.15 -0.25
CA ALA A 210 -5.83 18.40 0.61
C ALA A 210 -5.91 19.85 1.11
N ASN A 211 -6.42 20.00 2.33
CA ASN A 211 -6.57 21.27 3.05
C ASN A 211 -5.37 22.22 2.86
N SER A 212 -5.65 23.43 2.44
CA SER A 212 -4.73 24.58 2.28
C SER A 212 -4.14 25.11 3.60
N ALA A 213 -4.15 24.33 4.68
CA ALA A 213 -3.83 24.80 6.03
C ALA A 213 -2.46 24.30 6.55
N ASP A 214 -1.74 23.49 5.78
CA ASP A 214 -0.47 22.91 6.23
C ASP A 214 0.58 22.96 5.13
N THR A 215 0.86 24.18 4.67
CA THR A 215 2.03 24.46 3.83
C THR A 215 3.27 24.28 4.70
N PHE A 216 3.71 23.04 4.84
CA PHE A 216 4.97 22.71 5.48
C PHE A 216 6.10 23.35 4.67
N ASP A 217 6.70 24.41 5.20
CA ASP A 217 7.86 25.04 4.59
C ASP A 217 9.10 24.15 4.79
N LEU A 218 9.25 23.24 3.84
CA LEU A 218 10.35 22.28 3.79
C LEU A 218 11.72 23.00 3.77
N SER A 219 11.82 24.15 3.12
CA SER A 219 13.08 24.88 2.97
C SER A 219 13.57 25.44 4.31
N THR A 220 12.70 26.13 5.03
CA THR A 220 12.98 26.63 6.39
C THR A 220 13.31 25.49 7.35
N PHE A 221 12.58 24.36 7.25
CA PHE A 221 12.86 23.18 8.08
C PHE A 221 14.25 22.59 7.81
N LEU A 222 14.63 22.42 6.54
CA LEU A 222 15.95 21.91 6.16
C LEU A 222 17.08 22.85 6.60
N GLU A 223 16.90 24.16 6.47
CA GLU A 223 17.87 25.16 6.93
C GLU A 223 18.07 25.11 8.46
N MET A 224 16.98 24.96 9.21
CA MET A 224 17.04 24.77 10.67
C MET A 224 17.85 23.52 11.03
N VAL A 225 17.59 22.38 10.39
CA VAL A 225 18.32 21.13 10.68
C VAL A 225 19.79 21.22 10.31
N ARG A 226 20.12 21.81 9.15
CA ARG A 226 21.52 22.04 8.75
C ARG A 226 22.26 22.95 9.74
N THR A 227 21.60 24.00 10.23
CA THR A 227 22.17 24.90 11.23
C THR A 227 22.48 24.19 12.54
N LYS A 228 21.54 23.36 13.04
CA LYS A 228 21.76 22.54 14.24
C LYS A 228 22.91 21.55 14.05
N GLN A 229 22.96 20.86 12.91
CA GLN A 229 24.02 19.90 12.61
C GLN A 229 25.41 20.54 12.62
N ASN A 230 25.55 21.74 12.03
CA ASN A 230 26.82 22.48 12.05
C ASN A 230 27.24 22.78 13.51
N ALA A 231 26.32 23.27 14.34
CA ALA A 231 26.60 23.56 15.75
C ALA A 231 27.01 22.32 16.56
N ILE A 232 26.40 21.15 16.30
CA ILE A 232 26.79 19.89 16.94
C ILE A 232 28.18 19.46 16.49
N SER A 233 28.45 19.52 15.18
CA SER A 233 29.75 19.12 14.64
C SER A 233 30.90 19.96 15.21
N GLU A 234 30.64 21.25 15.45
CA GLU A 234 31.59 22.14 16.12
C GLU A 234 31.80 21.74 17.58
N ARG A 235 30.72 21.44 18.32
CA ARG A 235 30.82 20.99 19.72
C ARG A 235 31.60 19.68 19.88
N LEU A 236 31.39 18.73 18.97
CA LEU A 236 32.11 17.45 18.99
C LEU A 236 33.59 17.63 18.62
N ARG A 237 33.91 18.49 17.64
CA ARG A 237 35.29 18.81 17.26
C ARG A 237 36.12 19.44 18.37
N VAL A 238 35.49 20.23 19.24
CA VAL A 238 36.18 20.91 20.35
C VAL A 238 36.74 19.90 21.38
N GLY A 239 36.29 18.64 21.38
CA GLY A 239 36.82 17.57 22.23
C GLY A 239 38.05 16.84 21.67
N GLU A 240 38.35 16.99 20.38
CA GLU A 240 39.21 16.06 19.63
C GLU A 240 40.55 16.68 19.22
N ALA A 241 41.28 17.27 20.17
CA ALA A 241 42.64 17.80 19.95
C ALA A 241 43.73 16.69 19.82
N THR A 242 43.35 15.49 19.38
CA THR A 242 44.27 14.34 19.23
C THR A 242 44.18 13.84 17.80
N GLU A 243 45.31 13.88 17.07
CA GLU A 243 45.42 13.50 15.65
C GLU A 243 44.75 12.14 15.35
N PRO A 244 43.79 12.08 14.41
CA PRO A 244 43.16 10.83 14.02
C PRO A 244 44.10 10.01 13.13
N GLN A 245 44.37 8.77 13.57
CA GLN A 245 45.11 7.79 12.79
C GLN A 245 44.19 7.20 11.72
N GLU A 246 44.49 7.41 10.43
CA GLU A 246 43.70 6.91 9.30
C GLU A 246 43.67 5.38 9.25
N THR A 247 42.61 4.75 9.75
CA THR A 247 42.31 3.34 9.47
C THR A 247 41.42 3.23 8.23
N HIS A 248 42.01 2.84 7.10
CA HIS A 248 41.30 2.46 5.88
C HIS A 248 40.59 1.10 6.07
N GLY A 249 39.37 1.13 6.63
CA GLY A 249 38.47 -0.01 6.64
C GLY A 249 37.36 0.17 5.60
N HIS A 250 37.27 -0.75 4.63
CA HIS A 250 36.14 -0.82 3.70
C HIS A 250 34.95 -1.45 4.44
N TRP A 251 34.00 -0.62 4.87
CA TRP A 251 32.78 -1.06 5.54
C TRP A 251 31.65 -1.21 4.50
N VAL A 252 31.04 -2.38 4.43
CA VAL A 252 29.82 -2.63 3.65
C VAL A 252 28.64 -2.14 4.48
N ASP A 253 27.80 -1.31 3.87
CA ASP A 253 26.69 -0.63 4.52
C ASP A 253 25.49 -1.57 4.68
N LEU A 254 25.35 -2.19 5.86
CA LEU A 254 24.30 -3.17 6.13
C LEU A 254 22.90 -2.56 6.30
N THR A 255 22.78 -1.24 6.43
CA THR A 255 21.47 -0.57 6.52
C THR A 255 20.68 -0.61 5.22
N ASP A 256 21.36 -0.70 4.08
CA ASP A 256 20.67 -0.94 2.81
C ASP A 256 20.08 -2.35 2.78
N VAL A 257 20.62 -3.31 3.53
CA VAL A 257 20.17 -4.70 3.50
C VAL A 257 18.80 -4.87 4.14
N THR A 258 18.39 -4.08 5.15
CA THR A 258 17.05 -4.24 5.78
C THR A 258 15.94 -3.63 4.93
N LEU A 259 16.17 -2.47 4.31
CA LEU A 259 15.25 -1.90 3.33
C LEU A 259 15.25 -2.69 2.02
N THR A 260 16.41 -3.19 1.56
CA THR A 260 16.51 -4.08 0.39
C THR A 260 15.86 -5.44 0.64
N ALA A 261 15.94 -5.99 1.86
CA ALA A 261 15.30 -7.26 2.20
C ALA A 261 13.77 -7.20 2.14
N CYS A 262 13.18 -6.03 2.42
CA CYS A 262 11.76 -5.78 2.19
C CYS A 262 11.48 -5.22 0.78
N GLY A 263 12.49 -5.14 -0.09
CA GLY A 263 12.46 -4.49 -1.41
C GLY A 263 12.05 -3.01 -1.37
N LEU A 264 12.06 -2.37 -0.19
CA LEU A 264 11.65 -0.98 0.04
C LEU A 264 12.62 -0.01 -0.62
N ALA A 265 13.93 -0.30 -0.52
CA ALA A 265 14.97 0.51 -1.16
C ALA A 265 14.77 0.56 -2.67
N GLU A 266 14.46 -0.58 -3.29
CA GLU A 266 14.30 -0.71 -4.74
C GLU A 266 13.04 0.00 -5.27
N LEU A 267 11.95 0.08 -4.47
CA LEU A 267 10.76 0.86 -4.83
C LEU A 267 10.96 2.37 -4.66
N GLU A 268 11.84 2.81 -3.77
CA GLU A 268 12.15 4.24 -3.59
C GLU A 268 13.20 4.75 -4.59
N GLU A 269 14.07 3.88 -5.10
CA GLU A 269 15.16 4.27 -6.00
C GLU A 269 14.83 4.08 -7.48
N SER A 270 13.83 3.26 -7.82
CA SER A 270 13.38 3.14 -9.20
C SER A 270 12.63 4.40 -9.65
N ASP A 271 13.24 5.19 -10.53
CA ASP A 271 12.60 6.30 -11.27
C ASP A 271 11.50 5.81 -12.24
N ALA A 272 11.39 4.49 -12.46
CA ALA A 272 10.24 3.95 -13.16
C ALA A 272 9.00 4.16 -12.28
N PRO A 273 7.85 4.59 -12.83
CA PRO A 273 6.62 4.72 -12.07
C PRO A 273 6.22 3.35 -11.54
N SER A 274 6.71 3.01 -10.35
CA SER A 274 6.33 1.78 -9.70
C SER A 274 4.85 1.91 -9.43
N THR A 275 4.11 0.94 -9.94
CA THR A 275 2.65 0.94 -9.86
C THR A 275 2.19 0.63 -8.43
N ALA A 276 3.11 0.35 -7.50
CA ALA A 276 2.82 0.05 -6.11
C ALA A 276 2.05 1.20 -5.45
N THR A 277 0.98 0.84 -4.75
CA THR A 277 0.24 1.82 -3.95
C THR A 277 0.92 1.94 -2.59
N VAL A 278 1.37 3.15 -2.27
CA VAL A 278 2.01 3.45 -0.99
C VAL A 278 1.09 4.33 -0.15
N ALA A 279 0.83 3.88 1.06
CA ALA A 279 0.01 4.56 2.04
C ALA A 279 0.85 4.91 3.26
N ARG A 280 0.70 6.13 3.76
CA ARG A 280 1.53 6.63 4.86
C ARG A 280 0.65 7.26 5.92
N ALA A 281 0.93 6.96 7.18
CA ALA A 281 0.23 7.53 8.31
C ALA A 281 1.20 7.89 9.45
N MET A 282 0.81 8.86 10.25
CA MET A 282 1.52 9.27 11.46
C MET A 282 0.56 9.33 12.64
N PHE A 283 1.04 8.84 13.78
CA PHE A 283 0.33 8.86 15.05
C PHE A 283 1.24 9.41 16.15
N VAL A 284 0.64 10.15 17.08
CA VAL A 284 1.26 10.45 18.37
C VAL A 284 1.04 9.25 19.28
N GLY A 285 2.09 8.79 19.97
CA GLY A 285 2.03 7.62 20.82
C GLY A 285 2.39 6.31 20.11
N ALA A 286 2.30 5.20 20.85
CA ALA A 286 2.43 3.85 20.32
C ALA A 286 1.20 3.46 19.50
N ARG A 287 1.40 2.87 18.32
CA ARG A 287 0.32 2.34 17.48
C ARG A 287 0.66 0.98 16.92
N GLU A 288 0.35 -0.08 17.67
CA GLU A 288 0.59 -1.48 17.31
C GLU A 288 -0.15 -1.92 16.05
N ARG A 289 -1.39 -1.44 15.88
CA ARG A 289 -2.29 -1.88 14.83
C ARG A 289 -2.68 -0.75 13.89
N MET A 290 -2.55 -1.03 12.60
CA MET A 290 -3.02 -0.17 11.52
C MET A 290 -4.20 -0.85 10.81
N GLU A 291 -5.39 -0.25 10.90
CA GLU A 291 -6.55 -0.68 10.11
C GLU A 291 -6.49 -0.02 8.74
N PHE A 292 -6.48 -0.84 7.70
CA PHE A 292 -6.39 -0.43 6.32
C PHE A 292 -7.72 -0.71 5.63
N ARG A 293 -8.45 0.34 5.28
CA ARG A 293 -9.70 0.19 4.52
C ARG A 293 -9.46 0.35 3.03
N TYR A 294 -9.87 -0.64 2.26
CA TYR A 294 -9.82 -0.60 0.80
C TYR A 294 -11.24 -0.64 0.22
N GLU A 295 -11.48 0.16 -0.81
CA GLU A 295 -12.67 0.04 -1.64
C GLU A 295 -12.37 -0.95 -2.76
N SER A 296 -13.04 -2.11 -2.77
CA SER A 296 -12.80 -3.09 -3.82
C SER A 296 -13.28 -2.57 -5.18
N ARG A 297 -12.33 -2.44 -6.13
CA ARG A 297 -12.64 -2.08 -7.53
C ARG A 297 -13.56 -3.08 -8.20
N ALA A 298 -13.49 -4.34 -7.75
CA ALA A 298 -14.24 -5.44 -8.33
C ALA A 298 -15.76 -5.19 -8.26
N VAL A 299 -16.25 -4.61 -7.16
CA VAL A 299 -17.68 -4.35 -6.99
C VAL A 299 -18.14 -3.22 -7.91
N SER A 300 -17.37 -2.12 -8.03
CA SER A 300 -17.77 -1.00 -8.91
C SER A 300 -17.67 -1.34 -10.39
N GLN A 301 -16.62 -2.04 -10.83
CA GLN A 301 -16.52 -2.49 -12.22
C GLN A 301 -17.58 -3.53 -12.56
N PHE A 302 -17.93 -4.41 -11.62
CA PHE A 302 -19.03 -5.36 -11.80
C PHE A 302 -20.35 -4.61 -12.02
N TRP A 303 -20.71 -3.68 -11.12
CA TRP A 303 -21.94 -2.90 -11.26
C TRP A 303 -21.95 -2.00 -12.49
N GLN A 304 -20.80 -1.43 -12.89
CA GLN A 304 -20.66 -0.67 -14.14
C GLN A 304 -20.91 -1.56 -15.36
N ARG A 305 -20.35 -2.78 -15.39
CA ARG A 305 -20.60 -3.75 -16.47
C ARG A 305 -22.06 -4.18 -16.51
N VAL A 306 -22.67 -4.42 -15.35
CA VAL A 306 -24.10 -4.73 -15.23
C VAL A 306 -24.96 -3.58 -15.73
N ALA A 307 -24.69 -2.35 -15.28
CA ALA A 307 -25.44 -1.16 -15.68
C ALA A 307 -25.32 -0.88 -17.19
N LEU A 308 -24.09 -0.95 -17.74
CA LEU A 308 -23.85 -0.77 -19.17
C LEU A 308 -24.61 -1.81 -20.00
N MET A 309 -24.63 -3.07 -19.56
CA MET A 309 -25.36 -4.13 -20.26
C MET A 309 -26.88 -3.99 -20.13
N LEU A 310 -27.40 -3.51 -18.99
CA LEU A 310 -28.82 -3.17 -18.86
C LEU A 310 -29.22 -2.05 -19.82
N VAL A 311 -28.36 -1.04 -20.01
CA VAL A 311 -28.57 0.04 -20.97
C VAL A 311 -28.55 -0.49 -22.41
N ILE A 312 -27.53 -1.28 -22.78
CA ILE A 312 -27.41 -1.87 -24.12
C ILE A 312 -28.56 -2.83 -24.41
N GLY A 313 -28.88 -3.72 -23.47
CA GLY A 313 -29.97 -4.68 -23.58
C GLY A 313 -31.33 -4.00 -23.68
N GLY A 314 -31.56 -2.96 -22.86
CA GLY A 314 -32.73 -2.10 -22.94
C GLY A 314 -32.85 -1.46 -24.33
N LEU A 315 -31.81 -0.80 -24.82
CA LEU A 315 -31.79 -0.13 -26.12
C LEU A 315 -32.11 -1.10 -27.28
N LEU A 316 -31.50 -2.29 -27.27
CA LEU A 316 -31.74 -3.32 -28.28
C LEU A 316 -33.20 -3.81 -28.25
N LEU A 317 -33.77 -3.97 -27.05
CA LEU A 317 -35.17 -4.35 -26.89
C LEU A 317 -36.12 -3.25 -27.39
N THR A 318 -35.85 -1.98 -27.07
CA THR A 318 -36.66 -0.85 -27.57
C THR A 318 -36.61 -0.75 -29.08
N LEU A 319 -35.42 -0.91 -29.69
CA LEU A 319 -35.24 -0.94 -31.15
C LEU A 319 -35.99 -2.12 -31.80
N ALA A 320 -35.96 -3.29 -31.18
CA ALA A 320 -36.70 -4.46 -31.65
C ALA A 320 -38.21 -4.21 -31.62
N MET A 321 -38.73 -3.63 -30.53
CA MET A 321 -40.16 -3.29 -30.40
C MET A 321 -40.60 -2.19 -31.37
N LEU A 322 -39.79 -1.13 -31.55
CA LEU A 322 -40.10 -0.09 -32.53
C LEU A 322 -40.19 -0.63 -33.96
N ARG A 323 -39.39 -1.67 -34.26
CA ARG A 323 -39.36 -2.29 -35.59
C ARG A 323 -40.47 -3.34 -35.77
N SER A 324 -40.97 -3.93 -34.69
CA SER A 324 -41.99 -4.98 -34.77
C SER A 324 -43.37 -4.45 -34.36
N HIS A 325 -44.26 -4.21 -35.32
CA HIS A 325 -45.70 -4.04 -35.08
C HIS A 325 -46.41 -5.35 -34.64
N VAL A 326 -45.67 -6.30 -34.08
CA VAL A 326 -46.14 -7.66 -33.78
C VAL A 326 -46.40 -7.76 -32.27
N PRO A 327 -47.56 -8.29 -31.83
CA PRO A 327 -47.85 -8.47 -30.41
C PRO A 327 -46.79 -9.34 -29.74
N LEU A 328 -46.36 -8.94 -28.54
CA LEU A 328 -45.26 -9.55 -27.75
C LEU A 328 -45.31 -11.08 -27.66
N GLY A 329 -46.51 -11.66 -27.57
CA GLY A 329 -46.70 -13.10 -27.49
C GLY A 329 -46.22 -13.87 -28.73
N GLU A 330 -46.51 -13.36 -29.92
CA GLU A 330 -46.08 -13.97 -31.18
C GLU A 330 -44.59 -13.77 -31.43
N TRP A 331 -44.05 -12.64 -30.97
CA TRP A 331 -42.62 -12.35 -31.07
C TRP A 331 -41.77 -13.32 -30.23
N CYS A 332 -42.18 -13.59 -28.98
CA CYS A 332 -41.49 -14.55 -28.11
C CYS A 332 -41.51 -15.98 -28.69
N ALA A 333 -42.66 -16.40 -29.25
CA ALA A 333 -42.79 -17.70 -29.90
C ALA A 333 -41.90 -17.84 -31.14
N ARG A 334 -41.62 -16.73 -31.82
CA ARG A 334 -40.82 -16.68 -33.05
C ARG A 334 -39.31 -16.69 -32.80
N TRP A 335 -38.84 -16.31 -31.60
CA TRP A 335 -37.41 -16.22 -31.28
C TRP A 335 -37.01 -16.92 -29.96
N PRO A 336 -37.32 -18.22 -29.78
CA PRO A 336 -36.99 -18.94 -28.54
C PRO A 336 -35.47 -18.99 -28.26
N TYR A 337 -34.64 -19.00 -29.30
CA TYR A 337 -33.17 -19.03 -29.17
C TYR A 337 -32.58 -17.75 -28.56
N LEU A 338 -33.27 -16.61 -28.72
CA LEU A 338 -32.84 -15.35 -28.13
C LEU A 338 -32.87 -15.43 -26.60
N PHE A 339 -33.91 -16.06 -26.04
CA PHE A 339 -33.99 -16.30 -24.60
C PHE A 339 -32.87 -17.23 -24.11
N GLY A 340 -32.49 -18.22 -24.90
CA GLY A 340 -31.35 -19.09 -24.59
C GLY A 340 -30.03 -18.33 -24.54
N VAL A 341 -29.77 -17.44 -25.50
CA VAL A 341 -28.58 -16.58 -25.48
C VAL A 341 -28.58 -15.65 -24.26
N LEU A 342 -29.72 -15.02 -23.96
CA LEU A 342 -29.85 -14.14 -22.80
C LEU A 342 -29.66 -14.89 -21.47
N ALA A 343 -30.24 -16.10 -21.34
CA ALA A 343 -30.06 -16.95 -20.16
C ALA A 343 -28.60 -17.41 -20.00
N GLY A 344 -27.93 -17.76 -21.11
CA GLY A 344 -26.52 -18.14 -21.09
C GLY A 344 -25.59 -16.98 -20.70
N LEU A 345 -25.86 -15.77 -21.20
CA LEU A 345 -25.14 -14.56 -20.79
C LEU A 345 -25.39 -14.23 -19.31
N ALA A 346 -26.64 -14.34 -18.84
CA ALA A 346 -26.97 -14.16 -17.43
C ALA A 346 -26.26 -15.17 -16.54
N TRP A 347 -26.22 -16.46 -16.94
CA TRP A 347 -25.51 -17.50 -16.21
C TRP A 347 -24.00 -17.24 -16.16
N TRP A 348 -23.38 -16.95 -17.30
CA TRP A 348 -21.95 -16.63 -17.39
C TRP A 348 -21.56 -15.49 -16.43
N LEU A 349 -22.46 -14.53 -16.25
CA LEU A 349 -22.24 -13.34 -15.42
C LEU A 349 -22.43 -13.59 -13.92
N TRP A 350 -23.33 -14.49 -13.53
CA TRP A 350 -23.77 -14.64 -12.13
C TRP A 350 -23.32 -15.94 -11.45
N LEU A 351 -23.10 -17.03 -12.19
CA LEU A 351 -22.90 -18.35 -11.60
C LEU A 351 -21.56 -18.97 -11.99
N PRO A 352 -20.73 -19.40 -11.00
CA PRO A 352 -19.65 -20.32 -11.27
C PRO A 352 -20.22 -21.73 -11.48
N PRO A 353 -19.74 -22.49 -12.49
CA PRO A 353 -18.64 -22.16 -13.39
C PRO A 353 -19.10 -21.34 -14.62
N SER A 354 -18.33 -20.30 -14.97
CA SER A 354 -18.67 -19.36 -16.05
C SER A 354 -18.73 -20.02 -17.44
N PHE A 355 -17.91 -21.04 -17.70
CA PHE A 355 -17.92 -21.73 -19.00
C PHE A 355 -19.30 -22.33 -19.35
N LEU A 356 -20.13 -22.65 -18.36
CA LEU A 356 -21.47 -23.20 -18.58
C LEU A 356 -22.38 -22.20 -19.30
N GLY A 357 -22.25 -20.90 -18.99
CA GLY A 357 -23.01 -19.85 -19.68
C GLY A 357 -22.64 -19.75 -21.17
N TRP A 358 -21.35 -19.89 -21.50
CA TRP A 358 -20.89 -19.95 -22.90
C TRP A 358 -21.42 -21.20 -23.63
N VAL A 359 -21.51 -22.34 -22.95
CA VAL A 359 -22.11 -23.56 -23.52
C VAL A 359 -23.59 -23.31 -23.88
N ILE A 360 -24.36 -22.66 -23.00
CA ILE A 360 -25.76 -22.32 -23.25
C ILE A 360 -25.89 -21.38 -24.46
N VAL A 361 -25.04 -20.35 -24.55
CA VAL A 361 -25.00 -19.42 -25.71
C VAL A 361 -24.68 -20.17 -27.00
N ALA A 362 -23.66 -21.03 -26.99
CA ALA A 362 -23.24 -21.79 -28.16
C ALA A 362 -24.35 -22.73 -28.67
N ILE A 363 -25.00 -23.49 -27.77
CA ILE A 363 -26.12 -24.37 -28.12
C ILE A 363 -27.27 -23.56 -28.73
N SER A 364 -27.58 -22.41 -28.15
CA SER A 364 -28.66 -21.53 -28.62
C SER A 364 -28.38 -20.98 -30.02
N MET A 365 -27.13 -20.58 -30.30
CA MET A 365 -26.72 -20.13 -31.63
C MET A 365 -26.75 -21.28 -32.66
N ILE A 366 -26.29 -22.47 -32.30
CA ILE A 366 -26.33 -23.65 -33.20
C ILE A 366 -27.78 -24.00 -33.56
N GLY A 367 -28.70 -23.92 -32.59
CA GLY A 367 -30.14 -24.10 -32.82
C GLY A 367 -30.70 -23.08 -33.82
N ALA A 368 -30.30 -21.81 -33.71
CA ALA A 368 -30.73 -20.76 -34.62
C ALA A 368 -30.22 -20.95 -36.07
N VAL A 369 -28.98 -21.45 -36.24
CA VAL A 369 -28.37 -21.65 -37.56
C VAL A 369 -28.92 -22.88 -38.30
N ARG A 370 -29.44 -23.89 -37.59
CA ARG A 370 -29.90 -25.15 -38.19
C ARG A 370 -31.35 -25.16 -38.69
N LEU A 371 -32.13 -24.11 -38.45
CA LEU A 371 -33.53 -24.01 -38.87
C LEU A 371 -33.90 -23.24 -40.16
N PRO A 372 -33.02 -22.87 -41.13
CA PRO A 372 -33.47 -22.02 -42.24
C PRO A 372 -34.25 -22.70 -43.38
N ALA A 373 -34.54 -24.01 -43.37
CA ALA A 373 -34.90 -24.69 -44.63
C ALA A 373 -36.26 -25.42 -44.70
N ALA A 374 -36.95 -25.70 -43.59
CA ALA A 374 -38.07 -26.65 -43.64
C ALA A 374 -39.49 -26.05 -43.57
N SER A 375 -39.69 -24.80 -43.17
CA SER A 375 -41.03 -24.31 -42.78
C SER A 375 -41.71 -23.28 -43.69
N GLN A 376 -41.21 -23.03 -44.91
CA GLN A 376 -41.85 -22.09 -45.85
C GLN A 376 -42.33 -22.68 -47.17
N ARG A 377 -42.66 -23.98 -47.23
CA ARG A 377 -43.59 -24.48 -48.24
C ARG A 377 -45.02 -24.31 -47.74
N TRP A 378 -45.54 -23.09 -47.86
CA TRP A 378 -46.99 -22.92 -47.93
C TRP A 378 -47.48 -23.65 -49.17
N PRO A 379 -48.45 -24.58 -49.05
CA PRO A 379 -49.06 -25.17 -50.23
C PRO A 379 -49.72 -24.04 -51.02
N ARG A 380 -49.27 -23.81 -52.26
CA ARG A 380 -50.07 -23.06 -53.24
C ARG A 380 -51.38 -23.83 -53.36
N VAL A 381 -52.45 -23.27 -52.81
CA VAL A 381 -53.81 -23.63 -53.19
C VAL A 381 -53.91 -23.25 -54.66
N THR A 382 -53.65 -24.21 -55.54
CA THR A 382 -54.01 -24.11 -56.95
C THR A 382 -55.52 -24.09 -56.99
N GLU A 383 -56.09 -22.91 -57.19
CA GLU A 383 -57.47 -22.75 -57.66
C GLU A 383 -57.59 -23.49 -59.01
N HIS A 384 -58.09 -24.72 -58.94
CA HIS A 384 -58.65 -25.41 -60.08
C HIS A 384 -60.17 -25.29 -60.01
N GLY A 385 -60.69 -24.41 -60.87
CA GLY A 385 -61.90 -24.65 -61.64
C GLY A 385 -63.24 -24.60 -60.91
N THR A 386 -64.06 -23.62 -61.27
CA THR A 386 -65.45 -23.94 -61.63
C THR A 386 -65.97 -22.99 -62.71
N THR A 387 -65.92 -23.51 -63.93
CA THR A 387 -66.72 -23.09 -65.08
C THR A 387 -68.20 -23.19 -64.71
N VAL A 388 -68.97 -22.10 -64.86
CA VAL A 388 -70.42 -22.18 -65.04
C VAL A 388 -70.80 -21.33 -66.25
N ILE A 389 -71.14 -22.04 -67.32
CA ILE A 389 -71.90 -21.58 -68.48
C ILE A 389 -73.36 -21.39 -68.03
N ARG A 390 -73.98 -20.23 -68.28
CA ARG A 390 -75.45 -20.17 -68.45
C ARG A 390 -75.91 -18.99 -69.32
N ASN A 391 -76.27 -19.35 -70.55
CA ASN A 391 -77.32 -18.87 -71.45
C ASN A 391 -78.09 -17.57 -71.14
N GLY A 392 -78.24 -16.77 -72.20
CA GLY A 392 -79.55 -16.52 -72.82
C GLY A 392 -80.27 -15.23 -72.40
N GLY A 393 -80.34 -14.28 -73.34
CA GLY A 393 -81.14 -13.05 -73.27
C GLY A 393 -80.66 -12.06 -74.29
#